data_AF-A0AAV4HZQ8-F1
#
_entry.id   AF-A0AAV4HZQ8-F1
#
_cell.length_a   1.000
_cell.length_b   1.000
_cell.length_c   1.000
_cell.angle_alpha   90.00
_cell.angle_beta   90.00
_cell.angle_gamma   90.00
#
_symmetry.space_group_name_H-M   'P 1'
#
loop_
_entity.id
_entity.type
_entity.pdbx_description
1 polymer ?
#
loop_
_entity_poly.entity_id
_entity_poly.type
_entity_poly.pdbx_seq_one_letter_code
_entity_poly.pdbx_strand_id
1 'polypeptide(L)'
;MPPTKQRSSKIRKSSKTALRQKMASITAKRLSSNPSNVPSPASDQTPEPAQPATPADLPATQAETAASWNHDGTAGYMEICGAVTMWGRSLQHKMRYTQFVGDGDAKTIAAVNGRKFYGDVVVTKEECVNHVSKRLNAGLRKLVSSMSKQNVRLGGNKKGSLTAPKIGLLQSFYTTAVRTYNASTEVMSNAIWAAFYHSISTPDHPQHERCPAGEESWCFYQRALVKKPKDASEFNHEQSTFLNAEVAPHVYKVYERLTDSELLSRCLLGKTQNANESLHSVIWSKCPKHLFSGLARVQIGATIAVGEFNMGSQGSHLFFPAVGCPLTAVTTSLGQKRDKTRIRKADTAHEAPAKRRRELRKLAQQKAQQSATRAEGGPSYVPGGF
;
A
#
# COMPACT_ATOMS: atom_id res chain seq x y z
N MET A 1 -45.53 24.59 40.82
CA MET A 1 -44.25 24.79 41.54
C MET A 1 -43.43 23.50 41.50
N PRO A 2 -42.32 23.44 40.74
CA PRO A 2 -41.24 22.49 40.95
C PRO A 2 -40.03 23.20 41.61
N PRO A 3 -39.13 22.47 42.31
CA PRO A 3 -37.93 23.08 42.85
C PRO A 3 -36.81 23.14 41.81
N THR A 4 -36.23 24.32 41.69
CA THR A 4 -35.00 24.68 40.98
C THR A 4 -33.75 24.04 41.58
N LYS A 5 -32.86 23.48 40.74
CA LYS A 5 -31.43 23.31 41.04
C LYS A 5 -30.56 23.81 39.88
N GLN A 6 -29.94 24.96 40.08
CA GLN A 6 -28.75 25.44 39.36
C GLN A 6 -27.47 24.96 40.06
N ARG A 7 -26.49 24.44 39.30
CA ARG A 7 -25.01 24.45 39.48
C ARG A 7 -24.42 23.29 38.63
N SER A 8 -23.29 23.37 37.93
CA SER A 8 -22.25 24.38 37.78
C SER A 8 -21.41 24.05 36.52
N SER A 9 -21.08 25.04 35.69
CA SER A 9 -20.29 24.88 34.45
C SER A 9 -18.84 25.36 34.58
N LYS A 10 -18.29 25.43 35.81
CA LYS A 10 -17.01 26.13 36.08
C LYS A 10 -15.75 25.24 36.20
N ILE A 11 -15.83 23.91 36.14
CA ILE A 11 -14.64 23.06 36.42
C ILE A 11 -13.81 22.68 35.17
N ARG A 12 -14.35 22.74 33.95
CA ARG A 12 -13.61 22.28 32.73
C ARG A 12 -12.72 23.31 32.03
N LYS A 13 -12.79 24.61 32.37
CA LYS A 13 -11.99 25.66 31.70
C LYS A 13 -10.62 25.91 32.34
N SER A 14 -10.43 25.54 33.61
CA SER A 14 -9.16 25.73 34.34
C SER A 14 -8.03 24.83 33.82
N SER A 15 -8.30 23.54 33.60
CA SER A 15 -7.26 22.55 33.24
C SER A 15 -6.68 22.73 31.83
N LYS A 16 -7.45 23.26 30.87
CA LYS A 16 -6.94 23.53 29.50
C LYS A 16 -6.00 24.75 29.44
N THR A 17 -6.21 25.72 30.33
CA THR A 17 -5.40 26.95 30.38
C THR A 17 -4.05 26.68 31.04
N ALA A 18 -4.04 25.86 32.11
CA ALA A 18 -2.82 25.40 32.77
C ALA A 18 -1.92 24.54 31.85
N LEU A 19 -2.52 23.68 31.02
CA LEU A 19 -1.77 22.85 30.07
C LEU A 19 -1.14 23.68 28.93
N ARG A 20 -1.84 24.73 28.47
CA ARG A 20 -1.31 25.67 27.47
C ARG A 20 -0.14 26.52 28.00
N GLN A 21 -0.21 26.99 29.24
CA GLN A 21 0.90 27.73 29.86
C GLN A 21 2.14 26.84 30.09
N LYS A 22 1.95 25.57 30.45
CA LYS A 22 3.05 24.61 30.64
C LYS A 22 3.77 24.27 29.32
N MET A 23 3.03 24.17 28.22
CA MET A 23 3.60 23.94 26.88
C MET A 23 4.33 25.18 26.32
N ALA A 24 3.84 26.39 26.61
CA ALA A 24 4.51 27.63 26.21
C ALA A 24 5.86 27.83 26.94
N SER A 25 5.95 27.47 28.22
CA SER A 25 7.19 27.53 29.01
C SER A 25 8.29 26.57 28.50
N ILE A 26 7.91 25.36 28.07
CA ILE A 26 8.84 24.38 27.49
C ILE A 26 9.35 24.84 26.12
N THR A 27 8.51 25.53 25.35
CA THR A 27 8.87 26.05 24.03
C THR A 27 9.81 27.26 24.14
N ALA A 28 9.62 28.13 25.14
CA ALA A 28 10.51 29.27 25.39
C ALA A 28 11.92 28.83 25.86
N LYS A 29 12.03 27.76 26.66
CA LYS A 29 13.33 27.19 27.09
C LYS A 29 14.14 26.54 25.96
N ARG A 30 13.50 26.14 24.86
CA ARG A 30 14.19 25.59 23.67
C ARG A 30 14.69 26.65 22.69
N LEU A 31 14.23 27.89 22.81
CA LEU A 31 14.59 29.00 21.91
C LEU A 31 15.70 29.91 22.47
N SER A 32 16.18 29.67 23.70
CA SER A 32 17.23 30.50 24.33
C SER A 32 18.63 29.85 24.35
N SER A 33 18.86 28.69 23.72
CA SER A 33 20.20 28.11 23.58
C SER A 33 20.85 28.59 22.28
N ASN A 34 21.61 29.68 22.38
CA ASN A 34 22.41 30.27 21.31
C ASN A 34 23.62 29.36 20.96
N PRO A 35 23.94 29.09 19.68
CA PRO A 35 25.17 28.40 19.30
C PRO A 35 26.22 29.43 18.89
N SER A 36 27.12 29.79 19.80
CA SER A 36 28.32 30.56 19.46
C SER A 36 29.43 30.18 20.43
N ASN A 37 30.14 29.11 20.10
CA ASN A 37 31.57 29.01 20.41
C ASN A 37 32.18 27.86 19.59
N VAL A 38 32.97 28.24 18.59
CA VAL A 38 33.92 27.36 17.90
C VAL A 38 35.30 27.74 18.45
N PRO A 39 36.12 26.77 18.90
CA PRO A 39 37.56 26.94 18.89
C PRO A 39 38.19 26.04 17.80
N SER A 40 39.07 26.65 17.00
CA SER A 40 39.98 26.01 16.04
C SER A 40 41.19 25.37 16.74
N PRO A 41 42.02 24.56 16.01
CA PRO A 41 42.85 23.52 16.59
C PRO A 41 44.33 23.91 16.80
N ALA A 42 44.90 23.42 17.90
CA ALA A 42 46.32 23.16 18.20
C ALA A 42 46.31 22.37 19.53
N SER A 43 47.15 21.39 19.86
CA SER A 43 48.40 20.85 19.36
C SER A 43 48.63 19.54 20.12
N ASP A 44 49.17 18.57 19.41
CA ASP A 44 49.91 17.38 19.83
C ASP A 44 50.36 17.31 21.32
N GLN A 45 49.89 16.28 22.03
CA GLN A 45 50.57 15.61 23.14
C GLN A 45 49.81 14.33 23.51
N THR A 46 50.36 13.18 23.10
CA THR A 46 49.98 11.84 23.55
C THR A 46 50.34 11.62 25.03
N PRO A 47 49.45 11.04 25.86
CA PRO A 47 49.86 10.29 27.03
C PRO A 47 49.78 8.77 26.77
N GLU A 48 50.78 8.11 27.31
CA GLU A 48 51.11 6.68 27.38
C GLU A 48 49.94 5.75 27.77
N PRO A 49 49.90 4.48 27.27
CA PRO A 49 48.77 3.59 27.51
C PRO A 49 48.82 2.95 28.90
N ALA A 50 47.76 3.17 29.69
CA ALA A 50 47.53 2.40 30.92
C ALA A 50 47.22 0.93 30.58
N GLN A 51 47.91 0.01 31.26
CA GLN A 51 47.76 -1.44 31.10
C GLN A 51 46.35 -1.93 31.49
N PRO A 52 45.81 -2.98 30.85
CA PRO A 52 44.50 -3.52 31.20
C PRO A 52 44.58 -4.34 32.50
N ALA A 53 43.74 -3.98 33.48
CA ALA A 53 43.50 -4.80 34.66
C ALA A 53 42.78 -6.11 34.27
N THR A 54 43.20 -7.21 34.90
CA THR A 54 42.68 -8.58 34.73
C THR A 54 41.23 -8.72 35.25
N PRO A 55 40.37 -9.55 34.61
CA PRO A 55 38.98 -9.71 35.00
C PRO A 55 38.83 -10.77 36.11
N ALA A 56 38.82 -10.33 37.35
CA ALA A 56 38.24 -11.08 38.46
C ALA A 56 37.57 -10.09 39.41
N ASP A 57 36.31 -10.40 39.76
CA ASP A 57 35.48 -9.75 40.77
C ASP A 57 34.81 -8.41 40.42
N LEU A 58 33.72 -8.49 39.65
CA LEU A 58 32.58 -7.58 39.81
C LEU A 58 31.27 -8.39 39.89
N PRO A 59 30.40 -8.10 40.89
CA PRO A 59 29.23 -8.92 41.19
C PRO A 59 28.14 -8.77 40.13
N ALA A 60 27.50 -9.89 39.81
CA ALA A 60 26.31 -9.95 39.00
C ALA A 60 25.15 -9.21 39.68
N THR A 61 24.92 -7.94 39.33
CA THR A 61 23.64 -7.26 39.44
C THR A 61 23.73 -5.95 38.66
N GLN A 62 22.71 -5.68 37.82
CA GLN A 62 22.61 -4.56 36.88
C GLN A 62 23.26 -4.77 35.50
N ALA A 63 22.99 -5.91 34.86
CA ALA A 63 22.74 -5.88 33.43
C ALA A 63 21.37 -5.20 33.23
N GLU A 64 21.34 -3.87 33.16
CA GLU A 64 20.18 -3.16 32.64
C GLU A 64 19.85 -3.79 31.28
N THR A 65 18.66 -4.38 31.16
CA THR A 65 18.08 -4.77 29.89
C THR A 65 17.73 -3.49 29.14
N ALA A 66 18.75 -2.79 28.65
CA ALA A 66 18.59 -1.73 27.68
C ALA A 66 17.96 -2.37 26.45
N ALA A 67 16.63 -2.21 26.32
CA ALA A 67 15.93 -2.55 25.10
C ALA A 67 16.71 -1.88 23.95
N SER A 68 17.23 -2.66 23.00
CA SER A 68 17.97 -2.11 21.87
C SER A 68 16.96 -1.41 20.95
N TRP A 69 16.64 -0.16 21.26
CA TRP A 69 15.81 0.67 20.40
C TRP A 69 16.55 0.85 19.07
N ASN A 70 16.00 0.27 18.01
CA ASN A 70 16.60 0.31 16.67
C ASN A 70 16.15 1.52 15.85
N HIS A 71 15.24 2.33 16.38
CA HIS A 71 14.73 3.54 15.76
C HIS A 71 14.17 4.48 16.82
N ASP A 72 14.40 5.78 16.63
CA ASP A 72 13.74 6.85 17.37
C ASP A 72 12.82 7.65 16.42
N GLY A 73 11.59 7.87 16.84
CA GLY A 73 10.56 8.58 16.07
C GLY A 73 9.33 7.74 15.69
N THR A 74 8.48 8.31 14.84
CA THR A 74 7.20 7.70 14.47
C THR A 74 7.37 6.50 13.54
N ALA A 75 6.36 5.63 13.50
CA ALA A 75 6.36 4.49 12.59
C ALA A 75 6.49 4.89 11.11
N GLY A 76 5.84 5.99 10.69
CA GLY A 76 6.00 6.50 9.33
C GLY A 76 7.40 7.06 9.04
N TYR A 77 8.14 7.50 10.08
CA TYR A 77 9.52 7.92 9.91
C TYR A 77 10.47 6.73 9.69
N MET A 78 10.14 5.53 10.21
CA MET A 78 10.92 4.31 9.95
C MET A 78 11.01 3.99 8.45
N GLU A 79 9.93 4.19 7.70
CA GLU A 79 9.90 3.92 6.26
C GLU A 79 10.87 4.86 5.51
N ILE A 80 10.90 6.13 5.90
CA ILE A 80 11.82 7.13 5.34
C ILE A 80 13.27 6.77 5.65
N CYS A 81 13.59 6.50 6.92
CA CYS A 81 14.93 6.10 7.34
C CYS A 81 15.40 4.82 6.64
N GLY A 82 14.51 3.83 6.51
CA GLY A 82 14.76 2.58 5.81
C GLY A 82 15.12 2.81 4.34
N ALA A 83 14.32 3.60 3.62
CA ALA A 83 14.58 3.92 2.22
C ALA A 83 15.89 4.69 2.04
N VAL A 84 16.15 5.72 2.85
CA VAL A 84 17.41 6.48 2.82
C VAL A 84 18.61 5.56 3.04
N THR A 85 18.50 4.62 4.00
CA THR A 85 19.55 3.63 4.26
C THR A 85 19.76 2.68 3.08
N MET A 86 18.67 2.18 2.47
CA MET A 86 18.74 1.29 1.32
C MET A 86 19.37 1.96 0.09
N TRP A 87 18.99 3.20 -0.22
CA TRP A 87 19.57 3.95 -1.33
C TRP A 87 21.06 4.25 -1.09
N GLY A 88 21.45 4.64 0.13
CA GLY A 88 22.86 4.84 0.46
C GLY A 88 23.70 3.56 0.31
N ARG A 89 23.18 2.41 0.76
CA ARG A 89 23.87 1.11 0.66
C ARG A 89 23.94 0.57 -0.77
N SER A 90 23.02 0.95 -1.65
CA SER A 90 22.99 0.45 -3.04
C SER A 90 24.33 0.63 -3.78
N LEU A 91 25.05 1.73 -3.50
CA LEU A 91 26.35 2.04 -4.09
C LEU A 91 27.43 1.03 -3.68
N GLN A 92 27.38 0.52 -2.45
CA GLN A 92 28.28 -0.53 -1.97
C GLN A 92 28.07 -1.84 -2.74
N HIS A 93 26.86 -2.04 -3.26
CA HIS A 93 26.47 -3.18 -4.09
C HIS A 93 26.53 -2.89 -5.59
N LYS A 94 27.15 -1.77 -6.01
CA LYS A 94 27.28 -1.38 -7.43
C LYS A 94 25.94 -1.31 -8.18
N MET A 95 24.88 -0.90 -7.50
CA MET A 95 23.52 -0.80 -8.03
C MET A 95 22.95 0.61 -7.81
N ARG A 96 22.03 1.05 -8.68
CA ARG A 96 21.28 2.30 -8.52
C ARG A 96 19.79 2.04 -8.67
N TYR A 97 19.00 2.56 -7.74
CA TYR A 97 17.54 2.51 -7.79
C TYR A 97 16.99 3.81 -8.39
N THR A 98 16.61 3.81 -9.66
CA THR A 98 16.14 5.01 -10.38
C THR A 98 14.63 5.18 -10.35
N GLN A 99 13.88 4.12 -9.99
CA GLN A 99 12.43 4.11 -9.95
C GLN A 99 11.94 3.60 -8.60
N PHE A 100 10.88 4.20 -8.07
CA PHE A 100 10.24 3.81 -6.83
C PHE A 100 8.76 3.55 -7.06
N VAL A 101 8.30 2.31 -6.84
CA VAL A 101 6.88 1.94 -6.96
C VAL A 101 6.25 1.94 -5.56
N GLY A 102 5.33 2.88 -5.33
CA GLY A 102 4.79 3.15 -4.00
C GLY A 102 3.27 3.26 -3.91
N ASP A 103 2.78 3.31 -2.68
CA ASP A 103 1.41 3.67 -2.31
C ASP A 103 1.48 4.95 -1.46
N GLY A 104 1.45 6.12 -2.11
CA GLY A 104 1.36 7.40 -1.38
C GLY A 104 2.65 7.88 -0.67
N ASP A 105 3.80 7.24 -0.91
CA ASP A 105 5.08 7.49 -0.20
C ASP A 105 5.83 8.77 -0.62
N ALA A 106 5.13 9.89 -0.81
CA ALA A 106 5.71 11.13 -1.32
C ALA A 106 6.87 11.66 -0.44
N LYS A 107 6.76 11.50 0.89
CA LYS A 107 7.80 11.94 1.85
C LYS A 107 9.08 11.12 1.74
N THR A 108 8.95 9.81 1.52
CA THR A 108 10.09 8.89 1.36
C THR A 108 10.91 9.26 0.14
N ILE A 109 10.25 9.53 -0.99
CA ILE A 109 10.92 9.91 -2.24
C ILE A 109 11.58 11.28 -2.13
N ALA A 110 10.90 12.25 -1.51
CA ALA A 110 11.49 13.55 -1.25
C ALA A 110 12.78 13.45 -0.41
N ALA A 111 12.77 12.63 0.64
CA ALA A 111 13.96 12.40 1.47
C ALA A 111 15.10 11.72 0.70
N VAL A 112 14.78 10.71 -0.13
CA VAL A 112 15.78 10.02 -0.97
C VAL A 112 16.40 10.97 -2.00
N ASN A 113 15.58 11.74 -2.73
CA ASN A 113 16.06 12.69 -3.74
C ASN A 113 16.83 13.85 -3.11
N GLY A 114 16.41 14.33 -1.93
CA GLY A 114 17.12 15.39 -1.21
C GLY A 114 18.55 15.02 -0.80
N ARG A 115 18.85 13.71 -0.66
CA ARG A 115 20.19 13.21 -0.35
C ARG A 115 21.12 13.11 -1.56
N LYS A 116 20.58 13.21 -2.79
CA LYS A 116 21.33 13.14 -4.05
C LYS A 116 22.35 11.98 -4.11
N PHE A 117 21.97 10.78 -3.66
CA PHE A 117 22.86 9.61 -3.61
C PHE A 117 23.52 9.27 -4.96
N TYR A 118 22.87 9.61 -6.07
CA TYR A 118 23.34 9.31 -7.42
C TYR A 118 23.71 10.57 -8.22
N GLY A 119 24.04 11.68 -7.55
CA GLY A 119 24.31 12.96 -8.18
C GLY A 119 23.05 13.55 -8.82
N ASP A 120 23.09 13.76 -10.13
CA ASP A 120 21.99 14.39 -10.90
C ASP A 120 20.85 13.42 -11.24
N VAL A 121 21.02 12.12 -10.97
CA VAL A 121 19.97 11.14 -11.24
C VAL A 121 18.88 11.20 -10.17
N VAL A 122 17.71 11.69 -10.57
CA VAL A 122 16.51 11.77 -9.73
C VAL A 122 15.77 10.44 -9.72
N VAL A 123 15.37 9.98 -8.54
CA VAL A 123 14.51 8.81 -8.37
C VAL A 123 13.09 9.19 -8.73
N THR A 124 12.55 8.53 -9.74
CA THR A 124 11.20 8.79 -10.26
C THR A 124 10.17 7.96 -9.50
N LYS A 125 9.05 8.59 -9.11
CA LYS A 125 7.93 7.91 -8.48
C LYS A 125 7.04 7.27 -9.53
N GLU A 126 6.78 5.99 -9.39
CA GLU A 126 5.77 5.24 -10.10
C GLU A 126 4.63 4.90 -9.14
N GLU A 127 3.39 4.92 -9.66
CA GLU A 127 2.20 4.55 -8.91
C GLU A 127 1.88 3.07 -9.14
N CYS A 128 1.60 2.36 -8.06
CA CYS A 128 1.14 0.98 -8.14
C CYS A 128 -0.24 0.91 -8.81
N VAL A 129 -0.38 0.18 -9.93
CA VAL A 129 -1.64 0.06 -10.68
C VAL A 129 -2.79 -0.40 -9.77
N ASN A 130 -2.52 -1.39 -8.90
CA ASN A 130 -3.53 -1.89 -7.96
C ASN A 130 -3.97 -0.81 -6.96
N HIS A 131 -3.06 0.10 -6.58
CA HIS A 131 -3.36 1.19 -5.67
C HIS A 131 -4.21 2.28 -6.35
N VAL A 132 -3.85 2.70 -7.56
CA VAL A 132 -4.63 3.69 -8.31
C VAL A 132 -6.07 3.20 -8.54
N SER A 133 -6.23 1.92 -8.88
CA SER A 133 -7.56 1.30 -8.95
C SER A 133 -8.34 1.34 -7.62
N LYS A 134 -7.67 1.11 -6.49
CA LYS A 134 -8.30 1.24 -5.16
C LYS A 134 -8.71 2.68 -4.87
N ARG A 135 -7.96 3.70 -5.35
CA ARG A 135 -8.35 5.11 -5.22
C ARG A 135 -9.69 5.41 -5.89
N LEU A 136 -9.98 4.83 -7.05
CA LEU A 136 -11.30 4.97 -7.69
C LEU A 136 -12.39 4.39 -6.80
N ASN A 137 -12.22 3.15 -6.32
CA ASN A 137 -13.20 2.49 -5.46
C ASN A 137 -13.47 3.29 -4.18
N ALA A 138 -12.41 3.72 -3.49
CA ALA A 138 -12.50 4.54 -2.29
C ALA A 138 -13.13 5.90 -2.56
N GLY A 139 -12.77 6.54 -3.69
CA GLY A 139 -13.33 7.80 -4.15
C GLY A 139 -14.84 7.73 -4.37
N LEU A 140 -15.33 6.67 -5.04
CA LEU A 140 -16.76 6.45 -5.27
C LEU A 140 -17.52 6.13 -3.97
N ARG A 141 -16.94 5.34 -3.06
CA ARG A 141 -17.56 5.09 -1.74
C ARG A 141 -17.64 6.36 -0.90
N LYS A 142 -16.57 7.15 -0.87
CA LYS A 142 -16.54 8.46 -0.19
C LYS A 142 -17.55 9.40 -0.81
N LEU A 143 -17.67 9.42 -2.14
CA LEU A 143 -18.67 10.20 -2.85
C LEU A 143 -20.09 9.87 -2.36
N VAL A 144 -20.48 8.58 -2.36
CA VAL A 144 -21.79 8.13 -1.85
C VAL A 144 -22.03 8.60 -0.42
N SER A 145 -21.05 8.42 0.48
CA SER A 145 -21.17 8.86 1.87
C SER A 145 -21.27 10.38 2.01
N SER A 146 -20.47 11.14 1.25
CA SER A 146 -20.43 12.61 1.32
C SER A 146 -21.71 13.25 0.79
N MET A 147 -22.23 12.76 -0.33
CA MET A 147 -23.45 13.28 -0.95
C MET A 147 -24.68 12.94 -0.10
N SER A 148 -24.69 11.77 0.55
CA SER A 148 -25.74 11.41 1.51
C SER A 148 -25.83 12.39 2.68
N LYS A 149 -24.72 12.98 3.13
CA LYS A 149 -24.71 14.02 4.18
C LYS A 149 -25.27 15.36 3.68
N GLN A 150 -25.28 15.56 2.37
CA GLN A 150 -25.85 16.73 1.69
C GLN A 150 -27.28 16.45 1.19
N ASN A 151 -27.93 15.40 1.69
CA ASN A 151 -29.26 14.95 1.27
C ASN A 151 -29.38 14.53 -0.21
N VAL A 152 -28.26 14.21 -0.88
CA VAL A 152 -28.24 13.67 -2.24
C VAL A 152 -27.95 12.17 -2.21
N ARG A 153 -28.89 11.36 -2.70
CA ARG A 153 -28.84 9.90 -2.58
C ARG A 153 -28.29 9.23 -3.85
N LEU A 154 -26.97 9.11 -3.94
CA LEU A 154 -26.30 8.46 -5.09
C LEU A 154 -26.27 6.93 -5.02
N GLY A 155 -26.52 6.33 -3.86
CA GLY A 155 -26.57 4.88 -3.64
C GLY A 155 -27.98 4.37 -3.35
N GLY A 156 -28.18 3.05 -3.43
CA GLY A 156 -29.46 2.40 -3.12
C GLY A 156 -30.01 1.58 -4.28
N ASN A 157 -31.33 1.39 -4.30
CA ASN A 157 -32.01 0.44 -5.20
C ASN A 157 -32.47 1.08 -6.52
N LYS A 158 -32.34 2.41 -6.67
CA LYS A 158 -32.69 3.10 -7.92
C LYS A 158 -31.77 2.60 -9.03
N LYS A 159 -32.34 2.30 -10.20
CA LYS A 159 -31.56 1.89 -11.38
C LYS A 159 -30.51 2.94 -11.70
N GLY A 160 -29.27 2.50 -11.90
CA GLY A 160 -28.14 3.39 -12.15
C GLY A 160 -27.47 4.00 -10.91
N SER A 161 -27.89 3.63 -9.69
CA SER A 161 -27.22 4.05 -8.44
C SER A 161 -25.91 3.31 -8.17
N LEU A 162 -25.02 3.96 -7.42
CA LEU A 162 -23.74 3.39 -6.97
C LEU A 162 -23.96 2.38 -5.84
N THR A 163 -24.11 1.11 -6.21
CA THR A 163 -24.09 -0.02 -5.27
C THR A 163 -22.65 -0.53 -5.08
N ALA A 164 -22.38 -1.25 -3.99
CA ALA A 164 -21.05 -1.82 -3.76
C ALA A 164 -20.56 -2.76 -4.89
N PRO A 165 -21.41 -3.64 -5.47
CA PRO A 165 -21.04 -4.42 -6.65
C PRO A 165 -20.72 -3.53 -7.86
N LYS A 166 -21.51 -2.48 -8.10
CA LYS A 166 -21.30 -1.59 -9.24
C LYS A 166 -20.00 -0.78 -9.12
N ILE A 167 -19.69 -0.27 -7.94
CA ILE A 167 -18.40 0.37 -7.65
C ILE A 167 -17.24 -0.60 -7.92
N GLY A 168 -17.39 -1.87 -7.52
CA GLY A 168 -16.41 -2.92 -7.82
C GLY A 168 -16.23 -3.14 -9.32
N LEU A 169 -17.32 -3.14 -10.09
CA LEU A 169 -17.27 -3.29 -11.54
C LEU A 169 -16.59 -2.10 -12.22
N LEU A 170 -16.95 -0.86 -11.85
CA LEU A 170 -16.29 0.35 -12.36
C LEU A 170 -14.79 0.34 -12.05
N GLN A 171 -14.39 -0.10 -10.85
CA GLN A 171 -12.99 -0.32 -10.51
C GLN A 171 -12.32 -1.34 -11.45
N SER A 172 -12.98 -2.45 -11.76
CA SER A 172 -12.42 -3.47 -12.65
C SER A 172 -12.17 -2.91 -14.04
N PHE A 173 -13.11 -2.17 -14.62
CA PHE A 173 -12.95 -1.52 -15.93
C PHE A 173 -11.77 -0.54 -15.91
N TYR A 174 -11.71 0.33 -14.89
CA TYR A 174 -10.59 1.27 -14.72
C TYR A 174 -9.25 0.54 -14.56
N THR A 175 -9.20 -0.55 -13.79
CA THR A 175 -7.98 -1.35 -13.62
C THR A 175 -7.51 -1.95 -14.93
N THR A 176 -8.44 -2.49 -15.72
CA THR A 176 -8.14 -3.03 -17.05
C THR A 176 -7.63 -1.93 -17.98
N ALA A 177 -8.25 -0.75 -17.97
CA ALA A 177 -7.80 0.40 -18.76
C ALA A 177 -6.35 0.78 -18.43
N VAL A 178 -6.05 1.03 -17.14
CA VAL A 178 -4.69 1.40 -16.69
C VAL A 178 -3.66 0.31 -16.97
N ARG A 179 -4.02 -0.97 -16.82
CA ARG A 179 -3.07 -2.08 -16.99
C ARG A 179 -2.80 -2.42 -18.45
N THR A 180 -3.79 -2.28 -19.32
CA THR A 180 -3.73 -2.79 -20.70
C THR A 180 -3.36 -1.70 -21.69
N TYR A 181 -3.79 -0.46 -21.44
CA TYR A 181 -3.64 0.67 -22.36
C TYR A 181 -2.57 1.64 -21.84
N ASN A 182 -1.38 1.13 -21.53
CA ASN A 182 -0.31 1.87 -20.87
C ASN A 182 0.79 2.38 -21.81
N ALA A 183 0.53 2.43 -23.12
CA ALA A 183 1.48 2.91 -24.13
C ALA A 183 1.74 4.43 -24.03
N SER A 184 0.72 5.21 -23.68
CA SER A 184 0.82 6.65 -23.42
C SER A 184 -0.27 7.09 -22.46
N THR A 185 -0.12 8.28 -21.88
CA THR A 185 -1.14 8.88 -21.00
C THR A 185 -2.44 9.13 -21.74
N GLU A 186 -2.37 9.53 -23.01
CA GLU A 186 -3.52 9.74 -23.89
C GLU A 186 -4.28 8.43 -24.15
N VAL A 187 -3.58 7.38 -24.55
CA VAL A 187 -4.17 6.06 -24.82
C VAL A 187 -4.83 5.51 -23.55
N MET A 188 -4.18 5.66 -22.40
CA MET A 188 -4.73 5.27 -21.10
C MET A 188 -5.98 6.07 -20.73
N SER A 189 -5.92 7.39 -20.88
CA SER A 189 -7.03 8.30 -20.60
C SER A 189 -8.23 7.98 -21.48
N ASN A 190 -8.02 7.78 -22.78
CA ASN A 190 -9.07 7.42 -23.73
C ASN A 190 -9.76 6.09 -23.35
N ALA A 191 -8.99 5.08 -22.93
CA ALA A 191 -9.54 3.82 -22.47
C ALA A 191 -10.34 3.96 -21.15
N ILE A 192 -9.89 4.80 -20.21
CA ILE A 192 -10.61 5.08 -18.97
C ILE A 192 -11.92 5.81 -19.26
N TRP A 193 -11.88 6.84 -20.12
CA TRP A 193 -13.06 7.58 -20.52
C TRP A 193 -14.04 6.73 -21.31
N ALA A 194 -13.57 5.83 -22.17
CA ALA A 194 -14.43 4.86 -22.87
C ALA A 194 -15.27 4.03 -21.90
N ALA A 195 -14.67 3.58 -20.78
CA ALA A 195 -15.41 2.86 -19.74
C ALA A 195 -16.47 3.73 -19.03
N PHE A 196 -16.18 5.01 -18.80
CA PHE A 196 -17.14 5.95 -18.23
C PHE A 196 -18.29 6.25 -19.19
N TYR A 197 -17.99 6.61 -20.45
CA TYR A 197 -18.99 6.93 -21.47
C TYR A 197 -19.88 5.72 -21.77
N HIS A 198 -19.28 4.53 -21.86
CA HIS A 198 -20.03 3.29 -21.88
C HIS A 198 -21.04 3.26 -20.72
N SER A 199 -20.60 3.51 -19.48
CA SER A 199 -21.43 3.49 -18.26
C SER A 199 -22.60 4.48 -18.23
N ILE A 200 -22.66 5.47 -19.13
CA ILE A 200 -23.80 6.39 -19.25
C ILE A 200 -24.58 6.21 -20.56
N SER A 201 -24.22 5.22 -21.36
CA SER A 201 -24.89 4.89 -22.63
C SER A 201 -26.34 4.46 -22.39
N THR A 202 -27.23 4.92 -23.26
CA THR A 202 -28.65 4.53 -23.30
C THR A 202 -29.04 4.18 -24.73
N PRO A 203 -30.15 3.44 -24.94
CA PRO A 203 -30.65 3.18 -26.30
C PRO A 203 -30.87 4.46 -27.11
N ASP A 204 -31.39 5.51 -26.46
CA ASP A 204 -31.68 6.79 -27.12
C ASP A 204 -30.43 7.66 -27.34
N HIS A 205 -29.41 7.47 -26.51
CA HIS A 205 -28.14 8.21 -26.57
C HIS A 205 -26.96 7.22 -26.42
N PRO A 206 -26.58 6.51 -27.50
CA PRO A 206 -25.51 5.53 -27.46
C PRO A 206 -24.14 6.20 -27.30
N GLN A 207 -23.34 5.71 -26.36
CA GLN A 207 -22.03 6.28 -26.00
C GLN A 207 -20.91 5.24 -26.16
N HIS A 208 -20.92 4.52 -27.30
CA HIS A 208 -20.05 3.37 -27.56
C HIS A 208 -18.85 3.69 -28.47
N GLU A 209 -18.76 4.89 -29.02
CA GLU A 209 -17.75 5.29 -30.03
C GLU A 209 -16.31 5.13 -29.53
N ARG A 210 -16.07 5.39 -28.24
CA ARG A 210 -14.73 5.29 -27.64
C ARG A 210 -14.38 3.87 -27.18
N CYS A 211 -15.32 2.94 -27.23
CA CYS A 211 -15.05 1.56 -26.86
C CYS A 211 -14.15 0.88 -27.90
N PRO A 212 -13.29 -0.09 -27.51
CA PRO A 212 -12.49 -0.84 -28.47
C PRO A 212 -13.37 -1.49 -29.53
N ALA A 213 -12.98 -1.40 -30.80
CA ALA A 213 -13.68 -2.09 -31.89
C ALA A 213 -13.27 -3.58 -31.97
N GLY A 214 -14.05 -4.38 -32.70
CA GLY A 214 -13.72 -5.78 -32.98
C GLY A 214 -14.51 -6.80 -32.17
N GLU A 215 -14.39 -8.07 -32.57
CA GLU A 215 -15.12 -9.20 -31.97
C GLU A 215 -14.72 -9.48 -30.53
N GLU A 216 -13.46 -9.19 -30.19
CA GLU A 216 -12.89 -9.32 -28.85
C GLU A 216 -13.15 -8.10 -27.96
N SER A 217 -13.96 -7.13 -28.43
CA SER A 217 -14.32 -5.98 -27.62
C SER A 217 -15.07 -6.41 -26.36
N TRP A 218 -14.72 -5.79 -25.23
CA TRP A 218 -15.52 -5.92 -24.02
C TRP A 218 -16.89 -5.25 -24.16
N CYS A 219 -17.05 -4.35 -25.14
CA CYS A 219 -18.28 -3.62 -25.40
C CYS A 219 -19.22 -4.44 -26.29
N PHE A 220 -20.42 -4.75 -25.77
CA PHE A 220 -21.41 -5.54 -26.52
C PHE A 220 -21.80 -4.88 -27.84
N TYR A 221 -21.96 -3.55 -27.87
CA TYR A 221 -22.33 -2.79 -29.05
C TYR A 221 -21.28 -2.92 -30.16
N GLN A 222 -20.00 -2.74 -29.82
CA GLN A 222 -18.90 -2.86 -30.78
C GLN A 222 -18.76 -4.27 -31.34
N ARG A 223 -18.98 -5.31 -30.51
CA ARG A 223 -19.02 -6.70 -31.00
C ARG A 223 -20.18 -6.93 -31.95
N ALA A 224 -21.35 -6.37 -31.65
CA ALA A 224 -22.56 -6.54 -32.45
C ALA A 224 -22.43 -5.88 -33.83
N LEU A 225 -21.76 -4.72 -33.94
CA LEU A 225 -21.47 -4.10 -35.23
C LEU A 225 -20.69 -5.02 -36.18
N VAL A 226 -19.78 -5.83 -35.65
CA VAL A 226 -18.99 -6.78 -36.45
C VAL A 226 -19.78 -8.05 -36.77
N LYS A 227 -20.47 -8.62 -35.77
CA LYS A 227 -21.17 -9.90 -35.91
C LYS A 227 -22.47 -9.81 -36.73
N LYS A 228 -23.03 -8.61 -36.93
CA LYS A 228 -24.34 -8.39 -37.58
C LYS A 228 -25.41 -9.33 -36.99
N PRO A 229 -25.80 -9.15 -35.72
CA PRO A 229 -26.75 -10.01 -35.05
C PRO A 229 -28.05 -10.11 -35.85
N LYS A 230 -28.63 -11.31 -35.86
CA LYS A 230 -29.81 -11.62 -36.69
C LYS A 230 -31.10 -11.05 -36.08
N ASP A 231 -31.12 -10.85 -34.76
CA ASP A 231 -32.29 -10.37 -34.01
C ASP A 231 -31.94 -9.20 -33.07
N ALA A 232 -32.90 -8.28 -32.89
CA ALA A 232 -32.75 -7.11 -32.01
C ALA A 232 -32.62 -7.48 -30.51
N SER A 233 -33.06 -8.68 -30.11
CA SER A 233 -32.91 -9.20 -28.74
C SER A 233 -31.45 -9.55 -28.40
N GLU A 234 -30.61 -9.84 -29.39
CA GLU A 234 -29.17 -10.08 -29.21
C GLU A 234 -28.40 -8.77 -28.91
N PHE A 235 -29.03 -7.61 -29.13
CA PHE A 235 -28.50 -6.29 -28.82
C PHE A 235 -28.82 -5.81 -27.39
N ASN A 236 -29.85 -6.38 -26.75
CA ASN A 236 -30.41 -5.83 -25.52
C ASN A 236 -29.74 -6.41 -24.26
N HIS A 237 -28.44 -6.19 -24.12
CA HIS A 237 -27.75 -6.45 -22.87
C HIS A 237 -27.85 -5.23 -21.97
N GLU A 238 -28.75 -5.29 -20.99
CA GLU A 238 -28.82 -4.27 -19.94
C GLU A 238 -27.43 -4.08 -19.33
N GLN A 239 -26.88 -2.88 -19.49
CA GLN A 239 -25.49 -2.65 -19.16
C GLN A 239 -25.29 -2.64 -17.65
N SER A 240 -24.56 -3.63 -17.16
CA SER A 240 -24.32 -3.80 -15.72
C SER A 240 -23.62 -2.60 -15.06
N THR A 241 -22.86 -1.79 -15.83
CA THR A 241 -22.24 -0.55 -15.33
C THR A 241 -23.10 0.70 -15.45
N PHE A 242 -24.33 0.61 -16.00
CA PHE A 242 -25.20 1.78 -16.21
C PHE A 242 -25.30 2.69 -14.98
N LEU A 243 -25.14 3.99 -15.20
CA LEU A 243 -25.27 5.10 -14.26
C LEU A 243 -26.38 6.04 -14.74
N ASN A 244 -27.27 6.45 -13.83
CA ASN A 244 -28.35 7.36 -14.18
C ASN A 244 -27.87 8.83 -14.24
N ALA A 245 -28.71 9.69 -14.82
CA ALA A 245 -28.41 11.11 -15.02
C ALA A 245 -28.13 11.90 -13.72
N GLU A 246 -28.66 11.44 -12.58
CA GLU A 246 -28.40 12.06 -11.28
C GLU A 246 -27.00 11.68 -10.76
N VAL A 247 -26.55 10.45 -11.01
CA VAL A 247 -25.29 9.89 -10.49
C VAL A 247 -24.09 10.24 -11.39
N ALA A 248 -24.29 10.21 -12.70
CA ALA A 248 -23.22 10.36 -13.69
C ALA A 248 -22.37 11.64 -13.50
N PRO A 249 -22.94 12.84 -13.28
CA PRO A 249 -22.16 14.07 -13.10
C PRO A 249 -21.23 14.03 -11.89
N HIS A 250 -21.63 13.33 -10.81
CA HIS A 250 -20.79 13.18 -9.62
C HIS A 250 -19.66 12.18 -9.84
N VAL A 251 -19.94 11.08 -10.55
CA VAL A 251 -18.93 10.08 -10.93
C VAL A 251 -17.92 10.66 -11.90
N TYR A 252 -18.36 11.51 -12.84
CA TYR A 252 -17.51 12.21 -13.80
C TYR A 252 -16.35 12.93 -13.10
N LYS A 253 -16.65 13.72 -12.05
CA LYS A 253 -15.63 14.45 -11.27
C LYS A 253 -14.58 13.54 -10.62
N VAL A 254 -14.95 12.30 -10.28
CA VAL A 254 -14.00 11.31 -9.74
C VAL A 254 -13.11 10.76 -10.85
N TYR A 255 -13.66 10.50 -12.03
CA TYR A 255 -12.92 10.05 -13.21
C TYR A 255 -11.96 11.14 -13.72
N GLU A 256 -12.42 12.39 -13.79
CA GLU A 256 -11.62 13.55 -14.16
C GLU A 256 -10.36 13.66 -13.29
N ARG A 257 -10.51 13.66 -11.96
CA ARG A 257 -9.36 13.67 -11.04
C ARG A 257 -8.42 12.47 -11.22
N LEU A 258 -8.96 11.30 -11.58
CA LEU A 258 -8.17 10.07 -11.73
C LEU A 258 -7.66 9.85 -13.16
N THR A 259 -7.95 10.77 -14.07
CA THR A 259 -7.40 10.81 -15.44
C THR A 259 -6.41 11.95 -15.61
N ASP A 260 -5.98 12.56 -14.50
CA ASP A 260 -4.91 13.55 -14.46
C ASP A 260 -3.63 13.02 -15.13
N SER A 261 -3.04 13.81 -16.02
CA SER A 261 -1.90 13.37 -16.84
C SER A 261 -0.65 13.05 -16.01
N GLU A 262 -0.44 13.76 -14.88
CA GLU A 262 0.68 13.50 -13.96
C GLU A 262 0.46 12.21 -13.17
N LEU A 263 -0.79 11.86 -12.85
CA LEU A 263 -1.12 10.56 -12.27
C LEU A 263 -0.91 9.42 -13.28
N LEU A 264 -1.43 9.58 -14.50
CA LEU A 264 -1.37 8.54 -15.53
C LEU A 264 0.07 8.30 -16.03
N SER A 265 0.91 9.33 -16.09
CA SER A 265 2.31 9.19 -16.50
C SER A 265 3.08 8.25 -15.57
N ARG A 266 2.77 8.28 -14.27
CA ARG A 266 3.33 7.39 -13.25
C ARG A 266 2.73 5.98 -13.26
N CYS A 267 1.80 5.70 -14.16
CA CYS A 267 1.19 4.37 -14.32
C CYS A 267 1.69 3.63 -15.57
N LEU A 268 2.46 4.30 -16.45
CA LEU A 268 2.84 3.77 -17.77
C LEU A 268 3.62 2.45 -17.67
N LEU A 269 4.44 2.28 -16.63
CA LEU A 269 5.19 1.03 -16.44
C LEU A 269 4.34 -0.17 -16.00
N GLY A 270 3.08 0.05 -15.65
CA GLY A 270 2.14 -1.02 -15.29
C GLY A 270 2.56 -1.82 -14.04
N LYS A 271 3.45 -1.28 -13.21
CA LYS A 271 4.06 -2.02 -12.09
C LYS A 271 3.09 -2.16 -10.91
N THR A 272 3.36 -3.20 -10.11
CA THR A 272 2.63 -3.47 -8.87
C THR A 272 3.63 -3.79 -7.77
N GLN A 273 3.20 -3.63 -6.51
CA GLN A 273 4.02 -4.01 -5.34
C GLN A 273 3.96 -5.50 -5.01
N ASN A 274 3.24 -6.31 -5.79
CA ASN A 274 2.99 -7.73 -5.50
C ASN A 274 4.29 -8.54 -5.36
N ALA A 275 5.35 -8.21 -6.13
CA ALA A 275 6.64 -8.88 -6.02
C ALA A 275 7.29 -8.64 -4.64
N ASN A 276 7.27 -7.38 -4.17
CA ASN A 276 7.77 -7.02 -2.86
C ASN A 276 6.94 -7.67 -1.75
N GLU A 277 5.60 -7.63 -1.89
CA GLU A 277 4.69 -8.31 -0.96
C GLU A 277 4.92 -9.83 -0.89
N SER A 278 5.28 -10.46 -2.02
CA SER A 278 5.62 -11.88 -2.06
C SER A 278 6.89 -12.19 -1.26
N LEU A 279 7.95 -11.40 -1.42
CA LEU A 279 9.17 -11.55 -0.61
C LEU A 279 8.90 -11.30 0.87
N HIS A 280 8.17 -10.22 1.17
CA HIS A 280 7.75 -9.87 2.52
C HIS A 280 6.99 -11.04 3.17
N SER A 281 6.11 -11.72 2.45
CA SER A 281 5.40 -12.88 2.98
C SER A 281 6.35 -14.01 3.42
N VAL A 282 7.46 -14.22 2.73
CA VAL A 282 8.47 -15.22 3.13
C VAL A 282 9.19 -14.75 4.38
N ILE A 283 9.61 -13.48 4.43
CA ILE A 283 10.29 -12.91 5.62
C ILE A 283 9.39 -13.03 6.86
N TRP A 284 8.11 -12.66 6.74
CA TRP A 284 7.16 -12.69 7.85
C TRP A 284 6.76 -14.10 8.27
N SER A 285 6.95 -15.11 7.41
CA SER A 285 6.80 -16.52 7.80
C SER A 285 7.91 -17.00 8.74
N LYS A 286 9.10 -16.39 8.67
CA LYS A 286 10.25 -16.68 9.55
C LYS A 286 10.26 -15.79 10.78
N CYS A 287 9.87 -14.53 10.62
CA CYS A 287 9.82 -13.51 11.67
C CYS A 287 8.44 -12.85 11.69
N PRO A 288 7.44 -13.45 12.35
CA PRO A 288 6.09 -12.90 12.36
C PRO A 288 6.02 -11.51 13.00
N LYS A 289 5.33 -10.57 12.33
CA LYS A 289 5.24 -9.16 12.76
C LYS A 289 4.62 -8.95 14.15
N HIS A 290 3.80 -9.89 14.61
CA HIS A 290 3.10 -9.81 15.90
C HIS A 290 3.95 -10.33 17.06
N LEU A 291 5.15 -10.85 16.78
CA LEU A 291 6.09 -11.33 17.78
C LEU A 291 7.29 -10.40 17.85
N PHE A 292 7.69 -10.04 19.06
CA PHE A 292 8.94 -9.33 19.26
C PHE A 292 10.11 -10.25 18.89
N SER A 293 11.03 -9.75 18.08
CA SER A 293 12.24 -10.45 17.66
C SER A 293 13.44 -9.53 17.76
N GLY A 294 14.50 -9.97 18.42
CA GLY A 294 15.77 -9.24 18.46
C GLY A 294 16.43 -9.14 17.08
N LEU A 295 17.34 -8.18 16.91
CA LEU A 295 17.99 -7.87 15.63
C LEU A 295 18.63 -9.10 14.96
N ALA A 296 19.38 -9.90 15.73
CA ALA A 296 20.05 -11.11 15.21
C ALA A 296 19.04 -12.10 14.60
N ARG A 297 17.89 -12.30 15.27
CA ARG A 297 16.83 -13.18 14.77
C ARG A 297 16.22 -12.64 13.48
N VAL A 298 15.98 -11.33 13.41
CA VAL A 298 15.45 -10.67 12.20
C VAL A 298 16.45 -10.79 11.04
N GLN A 299 17.74 -10.57 11.28
CA GLN A 299 18.78 -10.71 10.27
C GLN A 299 18.88 -12.14 9.73
N ILE A 300 18.92 -13.14 10.61
CA ILE A 300 18.95 -14.55 10.22
C ILE A 300 17.69 -14.91 9.42
N GLY A 301 16.51 -14.56 9.95
CA GLY A 301 15.23 -14.85 9.29
C GLY A 301 15.09 -14.20 7.93
N ALA A 302 15.49 -12.93 7.79
CA ALA A 302 15.49 -12.22 6.51
C ALA A 302 16.48 -12.83 5.52
N THR A 303 17.68 -13.19 5.96
CA THR A 303 18.71 -13.79 5.07
C THR A 303 18.26 -15.15 4.56
N ILE A 304 17.72 -16.01 5.44
CA ILE A 304 17.14 -17.31 5.04
C ILE A 304 15.96 -17.10 4.08
N ALA A 305 15.07 -16.16 4.38
CA ALA A 305 13.91 -15.88 3.53
C ALA A 305 14.31 -15.41 2.13
N VAL A 306 15.30 -14.51 2.02
CA VAL A 306 15.83 -14.04 0.72
C VAL A 306 16.49 -15.19 -0.04
N GLY A 307 17.26 -16.06 0.66
CA GLY A 307 17.85 -17.26 0.06
C GLY A 307 16.78 -18.21 -0.48
N GLU A 308 15.74 -18.51 0.30
CA GLU A 308 14.63 -19.38 -0.10
C GLU A 308 13.80 -18.80 -1.26
N PHE A 309 13.60 -17.48 -1.26
CA PHE A 309 12.87 -16.79 -2.30
C PHE A 309 13.59 -16.87 -3.65
N ASN A 310 14.91 -16.61 -3.67
CA ASN A 310 15.68 -16.57 -4.90
C ASN A 310 16.18 -17.94 -5.38
N MET A 311 16.57 -18.83 -4.45
CA MET A 311 17.26 -20.09 -4.77
C MET A 311 16.50 -21.34 -4.31
N GLY A 312 15.30 -21.20 -3.73
CA GLY A 312 14.57 -22.34 -3.18
C GLY A 312 15.31 -23.05 -2.05
N SER A 313 15.27 -24.38 -2.04
CA SER A 313 15.94 -25.20 -1.03
C SER A 313 17.45 -25.00 -0.96
N GLN A 314 18.11 -24.71 -2.08
CA GLN A 314 19.53 -24.39 -2.08
C GLN A 314 19.85 -23.18 -1.20
N GLY A 315 18.98 -22.18 -1.17
CA GLY A 315 19.13 -21.03 -0.28
C GLY A 315 19.14 -21.41 1.20
N SER A 316 18.27 -22.33 1.62
CA SER A 316 18.32 -22.88 2.99
C SER A 316 19.61 -23.68 3.23
N HIS A 317 20.05 -24.46 2.24
CA HIS A 317 21.21 -25.35 2.36
C HIS A 317 22.52 -24.59 2.65
N LEU A 318 22.67 -23.36 2.15
CA LEU A 318 23.83 -22.51 2.45
C LEU A 318 24.05 -22.28 3.96
N PHE A 319 22.98 -22.35 4.76
CA PHE A 319 23.06 -22.11 6.21
C PHE A 319 23.30 -23.38 7.03
N PHE A 320 23.05 -24.56 6.46
CA PHE A 320 23.06 -25.82 7.21
C PHE A 320 24.44 -26.13 7.81
N PRO A 321 25.56 -26.01 7.05
CA PRO A 321 26.89 -26.21 7.62
C PRO A 321 27.21 -25.23 8.76
N ALA A 322 26.77 -23.97 8.64
CA ALA A 322 27.03 -22.93 9.63
C ALA A 322 26.33 -23.18 10.97
N VAL A 323 25.28 -24.01 11.00
CA VAL A 323 24.57 -24.42 12.23
C VAL A 323 24.86 -25.86 12.63
N GLY A 324 25.95 -26.45 12.12
CA GLY A 324 26.36 -27.82 12.45
C GLY A 324 25.47 -28.91 11.86
N CYS A 325 24.65 -28.59 10.85
CA CYS A 325 23.80 -29.54 10.16
C CYS A 325 24.46 -29.97 8.83
N PRO A 326 24.90 -31.23 8.67
CA PRO A 326 25.52 -31.66 7.43
C PRO A 326 24.51 -31.74 6.28
N LEU A 327 24.93 -31.28 5.10
CA LEU A 327 24.18 -31.49 3.86
C LEU A 327 24.41 -32.93 3.39
N THR A 328 23.41 -33.79 3.62
CA THR A 328 23.43 -35.16 3.12
C THR A 328 22.73 -35.26 1.76
N ALA A 329 22.92 -36.39 1.07
CA ALA A 329 22.15 -36.72 -0.13
C ALA A 329 20.63 -36.72 0.15
N VAL A 330 20.22 -37.17 1.35
CA VAL A 330 18.83 -37.18 1.80
C VAL A 330 18.29 -35.75 1.93
N THR A 331 19.02 -34.87 2.62
CA THR A 331 18.64 -33.44 2.78
C THR A 331 18.47 -32.78 1.42
N THR A 332 19.40 -33.02 0.49
CA THR A 332 19.36 -32.47 -0.86
C THR A 332 18.15 -32.96 -1.65
N SER A 333 17.86 -34.27 -1.59
CA SER A 333 16.70 -34.88 -2.25
C SER A 333 15.37 -34.35 -1.70
N LEU A 334 15.26 -34.21 -0.38
CA LEU A 334 14.09 -33.61 0.26
C LEU A 334 13.90 -32.13 -0.15
N GLY A 335 14.99 -31.37 -0.22
CA GLY A 335 14.98 -29.99 -0.70
C GLY A 335 14.44 -29.89 -2.13
N GLN A 336 14.95 -30.72 -3.04
CA GLN A 336 14.48 -30.78 -4.43
C GLN A 336 12.99 -31.16 -4.52
N LYS A 337 12.53 -32.14 -3.72
CA LYS A 337 11.11 -32.54 -3.68
C LYS A 337 10.22 -31.41 -3.16
N ARG A 338 10.69 -30.65 -2.17
CA ARG A 338 10.00 -29.47 -1.64
C ARG A 338 9.87 -28.39 -2.71
N ASP A 339 10.95 -28.10 -3.44
CA ASP A 339 10.95 -27.11 -4.50
C ASP A 339 10.04 -27.51 -5.67
N LYS A 340 10.08 -28.78 -6.11
CA LYS A 340 9.14 -29.31 -7.11
C LYS A 340 7.69 -29.14 -6.66
N THR A 341 7.40 -29.43 -5.39
CA THR A 341 6.05 -29.26 -4.83
C THR A 341 5.64 -27.78 -4.79
N ARG A 342 6.55 -26.88 -4.41
CA ARG A 342 6.33 -25.43 -4.38
C ARG A 342 5.99 -24.90 -5.75
N ILE A 343 6.77 -25.25 -6.77
CA ILE A 343 6.56 -24.84 -8.17
C ILE A 343 5.21 -25.36 -8.66
N ARG A 344 4.94 -26.66 -8.51
CA ARG A 344 3.65 -27.26 -8.90
C ARG A 344 2.46 -26.54 -8.24
N LYS A 345 2.54 -26.24 -6.94
CA LYS A 345 1.48 -25.50 -6.24
C LYS A 345 1.30 -24.08 -6.78
N ALA A 346 2.40 -23.40 -7.14
CA ALA A 346 2.35 -22.09 -7.75
C ALA A 346 1.66 -22.16 -9.13
N ASP A 347 2.07 -23.11 -9.99
CA ASP A 347 1.48 -23.32 -11.31
C ASP A 347 -0.03 -23.60 -11.21
N THR A 348 -0.43 -24.55 -10.35
CA THR A 348 -1.84 -24.84 -10.09
C THR A 348 -2.60 -23.61 -9.56
N ALA A 349 -1.95 -22.75 -8.78
CA ALA A 349 -2.56 -21.51 -8.29
C ALA A 349 -2.78 -20.46 -9.39
N HIS A 350 -2.04 -20.54 -10.51
CA HIS A 350 -2.20 -19.69 -11.69
C HIS A 350 -3.28 -20.19 -12.67
N GLU A 351 -3.73 -21.44 -12.54
CA GLU A 351 -4.80 -22.00 -13.35
C GLU A 351 -6.15 -21.29 -13.09
N ALA A 352 -6.99 -21.23 -14.15
CA ALA A 352 -8.29 -20.57 -14.09
C ALA A 352 -9.25 -21.13 -13.00
N PRO A 353 -9.35 -22.45 -12.77
CA PRO A 353 -10.19 -22.98 -11.70
C PRO A 353 -9.72 -22.53 -10.31
N ALA A 354 -8.42 -22.47 -10.06
CA ALA A 354 -7.87 -22.01 -8.79
C ALA A 354 -8.11 -20.51 -8.57
N LYS A 355 -7.98 -19.69 -9.61
CA LYS A 355 -8.35 -18.26 -9.58
C LYS A 355 -9.83 -18.09 -9.23
N ARG A 356 -10.73 -18.82 -9.90
CA ARG A 356 -12.18 -18.78 -9.65
C ARG A 356 -12.52 -19.18 -8.21
N ARG A 357 -11.92 -20.26 -7.68
CA ARG A 357 -12.10 -20.66 -6.27
C ARG A 357 -11.66 -19.58 -5.29
N ARG A 358 -10.57 -18.87 -5.58
CA ARG A 358 -10.05 -17.77 -4.75
C ARG A 358 -11.02 -16.57 -4.74
N GLU A 359 -11.57 -16.22 -5.90
CA GLU A 359 -12.56 -15.15 -6.03
C GLU A 359 -13.83 -15.45 -5.22
N LEU A 360 -14.35 -16.68 -5.32
CA LEU A 360 -15.51 -17.12 -4.54
C LEU A 360 -15.26 -17.05 -3.03
N ARG A 361 -14.09 -17.51 -2.56
CA ARG A 361 -13.69 -17.40 -1.15
C ARG A 361 -13.60 -15.95 -0.68
N LYS A 362 -13.00 -15.08 -1.50
CA LYS A 362 -12.89 -13.65 -1.18
C LYS A 362 -14.26 -13.00 -1.10
N LEU A 363 -15.18 -13.34 -2.01
CA LEU A 363 -16.56 -12.85 -1.98
C LEU A 363 -17.29 -13.32 -0.72
N ALA A 364 -17.12 -14.58 -0.33
CA ALA A 364 -17.70 -15.13 0.89
C ALA A 364 -17.17 -14.40 2.15
N GLN A 365 -15.86 -14.18 2.23
CA GLN A 365 -15.25 -13.41 3.33
C GLN A 365 -15.76 -11.96 3.38
N GLN A 366 -15.88 -11.29 2.23
CA GLN A 366 -16.42 -9.94 2.18
C GLN A 366 -17.88 -9.88 2.64
N LYS A 367 -18.71 -10.86 2.25
CA LYS A 367 -20.08 -10.97 2.74
C LYS A 367 -20.13 -11.19 4.25
N ALA A 368 -19.31 -12.10 4.77
CA ALA A 368 -19.21 -12.38 6.20
C ALA A 368 -18.77 -11.13 7.00
N GLN A 369 -17.81 -10.38 6.47
CA GLN A 369 -17.34 -9.16 7.13
C GLN A 369 -18.37 -8.03 7.06
N GLN A 370 -19.09 -7.87 5.93
CA GLN A 370 -20.21 -6.93 5.83
C GLN A 370 -21.36 -7.28 6.78
N SER A 371 -21.68 -8.57 6.94
CA SER A 371 -22.68 -8.99 7.93
C SER A 371 -22.23 -8.71 9.36
N ALA A 372 -20.94 -8.93 9.68
CA ALA A 372 -20.39 -8.62 11.00
C ALA A 372 -20.44 -7.10 11.28
N THR A 373 -19.99 -6.26 10.34
CA THR A 373 -20.05 -4.80 10.48
C THR A 373 -21.48 -4.28 10.59
N ARG A 374 -22.46 -4.93 9.92
CA ARG A 374 -23.88 -4.58 10.05
C ARG A 374 -24.48 -4.99 11.41
N ALA A 375 -23.99 -6.08 12.00
CA ALA A 375 -24.43 -6.55 13.31
C ALA A 375 -23.85 -5.74 14.47
N GLU A 376 -22.63 -5.20 14.33
CA GLU A 376 -21.90 -4.56 15.44
C GLU A 376 -22.26 -3.09 15.72
N GLY A 377 -22.99 -2.38 14.85
CA GLY A 377 -23.68 -1.12 15.19
C GLY A 377 -22.90 -0.03 15.96
N GLY A 378 -21.56 0.00 15.90
CA GLY A 378 -20.70 0.91 16.66
C GLY A 378 -19.53 1.45 15.85
N PRO A 379 -18.87 2.55 16.28
CA PRO A 379 -17.86 3.24 15.48
C PRO A 379 -16.71 2.29 15.16
N SER A 380 -16.60 1.91 13.88
CA SER A 380 -15.52 1.07 13.39
C SER A 380 -14.18 1.80 13.54
N TYR A 381 -13.19 1.11 14.09
CA TYR A 381 -11.81 1.56 14.19
C TYR A 381 -11.31 2.14 12.86
N VAL A 382 -10.84 3.40 12.90
CA VAL A 382 -10.16 4.05 11.77
C VAL A 382 -8.66 4.01 12.03
N PRO A 383 -7.86 3.33 11.20
CA PRO A 383 -6.41 3.46 11.28
C PRO A 383 -6.02 4.94 11.11
N GLY A 384 -5.44 5.54 12.15
CA GLY A 384 -4.99 6.94 12.16
C GLY A 384 -5.99 7.99 12.68
N GLY A 385 -7.10 7.59 13.32
CA GLY A 385 -7.94 8.51 14.08
C GLY A 385 -7.43 8.68 15.52
N PHE A 386 -7.04 9.89 15.91
CA PHE A 386 -6.92 10.30 17.31
C PHE A 386 -8.23 10.92 17.79
#